data_AF-A0A9P5TVV2-F1
#
_entry.id   AF-A0A9P5TVV2-F1
#
_cell.length_a   1.000
_cell.length_b   1.000
_cell.length_c   1.000
_cell.angle_alpha   90.00
_cell.angle_beta   90.00
_cell.angle_gamma   90.00
#
_symmetry.space_group_name_H-M   'P 1'
#
loop_
_entity.id
_entity.type
_entity.pdbx_description
1 polymer ?
#
loop_
_entity_poly.entity_id
_entity_poly.type
_entity_poly.pdbx_seq_one_letter_code
_entity_poly.pdbx_strand_id
1 'polypeptide(L)'
;MTEWCYPYADTEVKTVLAKLNAITIYIDDSLDDETMCDEISKFAHHVYIGESQPSGILNLYHGAIKELSHLFEGDPVQRGLAVTPWINFLDVCLLEKRLLTIDKELRASPYDMGYQDLAQQRSQGILGPAARETLPRARINFPLYFRYRSAIADACSAAIFKSTKEQSLPLSRYIIAVPDISFYVAIMNDLLSFHKEEKLGESITMIHLHTQSLKENSGTGASGKWTTLDTFNLLCDEVRDATFRIDELLRLQDCERIVRDGLDSRDMGLSGVDITIALQWRGFRDGYISWHLKSQRYKLDFIQAEQFQQN
;
A
#
# COMPACT_ATOMS: atom_id res chain seq x y z
N MET A 1 4.80 11.92 7.62
CA MET A 1 4.64 10.45 7.62
C MET A 1 5.73 9.79 8.43
N THR A 2 6.99 9.83 7.99
CA THR A 2 8.08 9.02 8.54
C THR A 2 8.29 9.15 10.05
N GLU A 3 8.24 10.38 10.59
CA GLU A 3 8.37 10.61 12.04
C GLU A 3 7.30 9.90 12.88
N TRP A 4 6.10 9.80 12.34
CA TRP A 4 4.98 9.15 13.02
C TRP A 4 5.08 7.64 12.87
N CYS A 5 5.28 7.16 11.65
CA CYS A 5 5.22 5.73 11.33
C CYS A 5 6.48 4.96 11.75
N TYR A 6 7.63 5.60 11.91
CA TYR A 6 8.87 4.91 12.28
C TYR A 6 9.46 5.50 13.57
N PRO A 7 8.76 5.41 14.71
CA PRO A 7 9.15 6.13 15.93
C PRO A 7 10.50 5.65 16.50
N TYR A 8 10.87 4.39 16.25
CA TYR A 8 12.15 3.82 16.66
C TYR A 8 13.29 4.08 15.70
N ALA A 9 13.01 4.53 14.47
CA ALA A 9 14.06 4.79 13.49
C ALA A 9 14.87 6.03 13.85
N ASP A 10 16.17 5.97 13.60
CA ASP A 10 17.07 7.09 13.75
C ASP A 10 16.89 8.12 12.63
N THR A 11 17.61 9.23 12.75
CA THR A 11 17.53 10.33 11.77
C THR A 11 18.00 9.91 10.38
N GLU A 12 18.97 9.00 10.26
CA GLU A 12 19.49 8.57 8.95
C GLU A 12 18.41 7.77 8.20
N VAL A 13 17.87 6.73 8.84
CA VAL A 13 16.79 5.90 8.27
C VAL A 13 15.58 6.77 7.95
N LYS A 14 15.15 7.64 8.88
CA LYS A 14 14.01 8.52 8.68
C LYS A 14 14.21 9.48 7.51
N THR A 15 15.43 10.01 7.34
CA THR A 15 15.73 10.94 6.24
C THR A 15 15.60 10.26 4.89
N VAL A 16 16.17 9.05 4.74
CA VAL A 16 16.08 8.28 3.49
C VAL A 16 14.63 7.96 3.15
N LEU A 17 13.87 7.45 4.12
CA LEU A 17 12.45 7.14 3.93
C LEU A 17 11.62 8.40 3.63
N ALA A 18 11.90 9.53 4.28
CA ALA A 18 11.22 10.79 4.02
C ALA A 18 11.46 11.30 2.59
N LYS A 19 12.71 11.23 2.09
CA LYS A 19 13.04 11.56 0.70
C LYS A 19 12.24 10.70 -0.28
N LEU A 20 12.28 9.38 -0.09
CA LEU A 20 11.58 8.44 -0.97
C LEU A 20 10.08 8.71 -1.02
N ASN A 21 9.43 8.85 0.14
CA ASN A 21 7.99 9.12 0.20
C ASN A 21 7.60 10.48 -0.38
N ALA A 22 8.39 11.52 -0.14
CA ALA A 22 8.10 12.84 -0.72
C ALA A 22 8.21 12.80 -2.25
N ILE A 23 9.21 12.11 -2.79
CA ILE A 23 9.40 11.97 -4.24
C ILE A 23 8.30 11.11 -4.86
N THR A 24 7.91 10.00 -4.25
CA THR A 24 6.82 9.16 -4.81
C THR A 24 5.50 9.89 -4.82
N ILE A 25 5.16 10.64 -3.76
CA ILE A 25 3.95 11.49 -3.74
C ILE A 25 4.01 12.53 -4.87
N TYR A 26 5.17 13.17 -5.08
CA TYR A 26 5.31 14.13 -6.17
C TYR A 26 5.12 13.49 -7.55
N ILE A 27 5.69 12.30 -7.77
CA ILE A 27 5.55 11.57 -9.04
C ILE A 27 4.09 11.16 -9.28
N ASP A 28 3.44 10.60 -8.25
CA ASP A 28 2.03 10.19 -8.26
C ASP A 28 1.09 11.37 -8.61
N ASP A 29 1.29 12.51 -7.94
CA ASP A 29 0.52 13.73 -8.19
C ASP A 29 0.86 14.38 -9.57
N SER A 30 1.88 13.87 -10.31
CA SER A 30 2.35 14.39 -11.61
C SER A 30 2.04 13.48 -12.80
N LEU A 31 1.26 12.41 -12.65
CA LEU A 31 1.01 11.43 -13.73
C LEU A 31 0.17 11.97 -14.90
N ASP A 32 -0.49 13.11 -14.73
CA ASP A 32 -1.17 13.82 -15.82
C ASP A 32 -0.19 14.54 -16.77
N ASP A 33 1.07 14.72 -16.39
CA ASP A 33 2.11 15.28 -17.26
C ASP A 33 2.71 14.18 -18.17
N GLU A 34 2.50 14.32 -19.49
CA GLU A 34 3.07 13.41 -20.49
C GLU A 34 4.60 13.38 -20.45
N THR A 35 5.25 14.51 -20.15
CA THR A 35 6.71 14.58 -20.06
C THR A 35 7.22 13.73 -18.90
N MET A 36 6.59 13.85 -17.73
CA MET A 36 6.90 13.01 -16.57
C MET A 36 6.74 11.53 -16.91
N CYS A 37 5.67 11.16 -17.61
CA CYS A 37 5.40 9.78 -17.99
C CYS A 37 6.45 9.21 -18.94
N ASP A 38 6.86 9.99 -19.93
CA ASP A 38 7.94 9.62 -20.85
C ASP A 38 9.27 9.44 -20.12
N GLU A 39 9.58 10.33 -19.16
CA GLU A 39 10.79 10.24 -18.34
C GLU A 39 10.79 8.97 -17.45
N ILE A 40 9.70 8.69 -16.73
CA ILE A 40 9.63 7.52 -15.83
C ILE A 40 9.62 6.19 -16.61
N SER A 41 9.18 6.19 -17.88
CA SER A 41 9.10 4.98 -18.74
C SER A 41 10.42 4.25 -18.95
N LYS A 42 11.55 4.95 -18.78
CA LYS A 42 12.90 4.39 -18.93
C LYS A 42 13.60 4.18 -17.60
N PHE A 43 12.98 4.56 -16.47
CA PHE A 43 13.64 4.54 -15.17
C PHE A 43 14.15 3.14 -14.80
N ALA A 44 13.27 2.15 -14.79
CA ALA A 44 13.61 0.77 -14.43
C ALA A 44 14.65 0.19 -15.39
N HIS A 45 14.51 0.48 -16.69
CA HIS A 45 15.49 0.07 -17.70
C HIS A 45 16.89 0.59 -17.36
N HIS A 46 17.06 1.90 -17.15
CA HIS A 46 18.34 2.50 -16.78
C HIS A 46 18.92 1.89 -15.49
N VAL A 47 18.08 1.62 -14.49
CA VAL A 47 18.52 0.94 -13.26
C VAL A 47 19.12 -0.45 -13.59
N TYR A 48 18.43 -1.24 -14.41
CA TYR A 48 18.86 -2.61 -14.72
C TYR A 48 20.14 -2.68 -15.57
N ILE A 49 20.34 -1.73 -16.47
CA ILE A 49 21.54 -1.69 -17.32
C ILE A 49 22.67 -0.83 -16.75
N GLY A 50 22.45 -0.20 -15.59
CA GLY A 50 23.46 0.62 -14.90
C GLY A 50 23.67 2.00 -15.52
N GLU A 51 22.69 2.52 -16.26
CA GLU A 51 22.72 3.86 -16.84
C GLU A 51 22.33 4.93 -15.83
N SER A 52 22.79 6.16 -16.09
CA SER A 52 22.41 7.32 -15.29
C SER A 52 20.97 7.74 -15.58
N GLN A 53 20.23 8.14 -14.55
CA GLN A 53 18.92 8.73 -14.75
C GLN A 53 19.03 10.16 -15.30
N PRO A 54 18.01 10.65 -16.03
CA PRO A 54 17.93 12.05 -16.38
C PRO A 54 18.09 12.96 -15.16
N SER A 55 18.74 14.11 -15.34
CA SER A 55 18.89 15.11 -14.27
C SER A 55 17.52 15.54 -13.75
N GLY A 56 17.40 15.76 -12.44
CA GLY A 56 16.14 16.18 -11.82
C GLY A 56 15.59 15.13 -10.86
N ILE A 57 14.27 14.99 -10.82
CA ILE A 57 13.58 14.21 -9.78
C ILE A 57 13.93 12.72 -9.83
N LEU A 58 14.11 12.14 -11.03
CA LEU A 58 14.44 10.73 -11.19
C LEU A 58 15.88 10.41 -10.74
N ASN A 59 16.82 11.32 -10.94
CA ASN A 59 18.16 11.17 -10.39
C ASN A 59 18.16 11.26 -8.86
N LEU A 60 17.37 12.17 -8.28
CA LEU A 60 17.18 12.24 -6.82
C LEU A 60 16.53 10.96 -6.28
N TYR A 61 15.52 10.44 -6.97
CA TYR A 61 14.82 9.21 -6.61
C TYR A 61 15.77 8.01 -6.61
N HIS A 62 16.53 7.82 -7.70
CA HIS A 62 17.52 6.76 -7.79
C HIS A 62 18.64 6.91 -6.73
N GLY A 63 19.07 8.14 -6.44
CA GLY A 63 19.99 8.43 -5.34
C GLY A 63 19.45 7.96 -3.99
N ALA A 64 18.20 8.30 -3.67
CA ALA A 64 17.55 7.87 -2.43
C ALA A 64 17.36 6.34 -2.35
N ILE A 65 17.08 5.67 -3.47
CA ILE A 65 17.02 4.20 -3.55
C ILE A 65 18.40 3.58 -3.26
N LYS A 66 19.49 4.19 -3.75
CA LYS A 66 20.86 3.76 -3.41
C LYS A 66 21.18 3.96 -1.93
N GLU A 67 20.82 5.11 -1.36
CA GLU A 67 20.95 5.35 0.09
C GLU A 67 20.20 4.27 0.89
N LEU A 68 18.96 3.94 0.51
CA LEU A 68 18.19 2.85 1.13
C LEU A 68 18.90 1.50 0.98
N SER A 69 19.40 1.18 -0.21
CA SER A 69 20.16 -0.05 -0.46
C SER A 69 21.36 -0.19 0.49
N HIS A 70 22.07 0.90 0.78
CA HIS A 70 23.17 0.92 1.74
C HIS A 70 22.74 0.71 3.19
N LEU A 71 21.54 1.14 3.59
CA LEU A 71 21.00 0.84 4.92
C LEU A 71 20.85 -0.67 5.13
N PHE A 72 20.54 -1.43 4.08
CA PHE A 72 20.34 -2.88 4.13
C PHE A 72 21.53 -3.69 3.56
N GLU A 73 22.74 -3.14 3.56
CA GLU A 73 23.91 -3.81 2.96
C GLU A 73 24.20 -5.19 3.61
N GLY A 74 23.96 -5.32 4.91
CA GLY A 74 24.24 -6.53 5.69
C GLY A 74 23.30 -7.73 5.46
N ASP A 75 22.15 -7.55 4.79
CA ASP A 75 21.23 -8.65 4.46
C ASP A 75 20.70 -8.49 3.02
N PRO A 76 21.17 -9.28 2.06
CA PRO A 76 20.77 -9.15 0.66
C PRO A 76 19.29 -9.48 0.41
N VAL A 77 18.70 -10.37 1.20
CA VAL A 77 17.28 -10.76 1.03
C VAL A 77 16.38 -9.66 1.57
N GLN A 78 16.68 -9.15 2.78
CA GLN A 78 15.97 -8.01 3.35
C GLN A 78 16.14 -6.76 2.49
N ARG A 79 17.33 -6.54 1.91
CA ARG A 79 17.57 -5.46 0.95
C ARG A 79 16.68 -5.58 -0.29
N GLY A 80 16.54 -6.79 -0.83
CA GLY A 80 15.64 -7.06 -1.95
C GLY A 80 14.20 -6.66 -1.63
N LEU A 81 13.71 -7.02 -0.44
CA LEU A 81 12.39 -6.64 0.06
C LEU A 81 12.23 -5.12 0.25
N ALA A 82 13.26 -4.45 0.76
CA ALA A 82 13.24 -3.01 1.03
C ALA A 82 13.35 -2.14 -0.24
N VAL A 83 14.14 -2.56 -1.23
CA VAL A 83 14.55 -1.72 -2.36
C VAL A 83 13.66 -1.92 -3.59
N THR A 84 13.34 -3.18 -3.91
CA THR A 84 12.65 -3.54 -5.16
C THR A 84 11.28 -2.85 -5.33
N PRO A 85 10.45 -2.70 -4.28
CA PRO A 85 9.15 -2.04 -4.42
C PRO A 85 9.25 -0.58 -4.90
N TRP A 86 10.31 0.16 -4.55
CA TRP A 86 10.51 1.54 -5.02
C TRP A 86 10.80 1.62 -6.51
N ILE A 87 11.52 0.65 -7.07
CA ILE A 87 11.77 0.59 -8.51
C ILE A 87 10.47 0.25 -9.23
N ASN A 88 9.77 -0.77 -8.74
CA ASN A 88 8.52 -1.26 -9.34
C ASN A 88 7.38 -0.24 -9.28
N PHE A 89 7.39 0.69 -8.33
CA PHE A 89 6.37 1.71 -8.17
C PHE A 89 6.14 2.52 -9.46
N LEU A 90 7.21 2.91 -10.16
CA LEU A 90 7.09 3.71 -11.39
C LEU A 90 6.48 2.93 -12.54
N ASP A 91 6.80 1.63 -12.68
CA ASP A 91 6.17 0.77 -13.68
C ASP A 91 4.66 0.65 -13.44
N VAL A 92 4.24 0.68 -12.17
CA VAL A 92 2.83 0.58 -11.78
C VAL A 92 2.09 1.90 -11.97
N CYS A 93 2.74 3.03 -11.72
CA CYS A 93 2.20 4.35 -12.09
C CYS A 93 1.90 4.42 -13.60
N LEU A 94 2.81 3.91 -14.43
CA LEU A 94 2.60 3.81 -15.88
C LEU A 94 1.51 2.81 -16.26
N LEU A 95 1.38 1.71 -15.52
CA LEU A 95 0.28 0.77 -15.70
C LEU A 95 -1.05 1.44 -15.39
N GLU A 96 -1.14 2.21 -14.30
CA GLU A 96 -2.32 2.98 -13.94
C GLU A 96 -2.70 3.97 -15.04
N LYS A 97 -1.72 4.74 -15.51
CA LYS A 97 -1.91 5.64 -16.66
C LYS A 97 -2.42 4.88 -17.87
N ARG A 98 -1.86 3.72 -18.21
CA ARG A 98 -2.34 2.88 -19.34
C ARG A 98 -3.78 2.40 -19.15
N LEU A 99 -4.19 2.11 -17.91
CA LEU A 99 -5.56 1.72 -17.60
C LEU A 99 -6.54 2.90 -17.76
N LEU A 100 -6.08 4.13 -17.46
CA LEU A 100 -6.80 5.40 -17.60
C LEU A 100 -6.82 5.93 -19.05
N THR A 101 -5.75 5.75 -19.82
CA THR A 101 -5.65 6.21 -21.21
C THR A 101 -6.39 5.22 -22.11
N ILE A 102 -7.66 5.53 -22.36
CA ILE A 102 -8.61 4.68 -23.09
C ILE A 102 -8.21 4.59 -24.57
N ASP A 103 -7.75 3.42 -25.02
CA ASP A 103 -7.92 3.03 -26.42
C ASP A 103 -9.37 2.59 -26.62
N LYS A 104 -10.15 3.44 -27.30
CA LYS A 104 -11.59 3.23 -27.53
C LYS A 104 -11.87 2.02 -28.42
N GLU A 105 -10.96 1.64 -29.30
CA GLU A 105 -11.14 0.53 -30.24
C GLU A 105 -10.81 -0.80 -29.55
N LEU A 106 -9.76 -0.86 -28.73
CA LEU A 106 -9.39 -2.06 -27.97
C LEU A 106 -10.43 -2.42 -26.89
N ARG A 107 -11.06 -1.43 -26.25
CA ARG A 107 -12.11 -1.65 -25.23
C ARG A 107 -13.52 -1.88 -25.77
N ALA A 108 -13.73 -1.74 -27.08
CA ALA A 108 -14.97 -2.19 -27.72
C ALA A 108 -15.10 -3.72 -27.74
N SER A 109 -14.01 -4.44 -27.42
CA SER A 109 -14.00 -5.89 -27.32
C SER A 109 -14.86 -6.37 -26.15
N PRO A 110 -15.80 -7.32 -26.35
CA PRO A 110 -16.51 -7.98 -25.26
C PRO A 110 -15.59 -8.81 -24.36
N TYR A 111 -14.34 -9.04 -24.79
CA TYR A 111 -13.28 -9.75 -24.05
C TYR A 111 -12.29 -8.80 -23.35
N ASP A 112 -12.56 -7.49 -23.30
CA ASP A 112 -11.77 -6.55 -22.50
C ASP A 112 -11.79 -6.99 -21.03
N MET A 113 -10.61 -7.24 -20.47
CA MET A 113 -10.40 -7.98 -19.22
C MET A 113 -10.57 -7.15 -17.94
N GLY A 114 -11.01 -5.90 -17.99
CA GLY A 114 -11.06 -5.13 -16.74
C GLY A 114 -11.85 -3.85 -16.77
N TYR A 115 -12.99 -3.88 -16.07
CA TYR A 115 -13.76 -2.71 -15.65
C TYR A 115 -14.54 -2.01 -16.76
N GLN A 116 -15.41 -2.78 -17.42
CA GLN A 116 -16.37 -2.33 -18.44
C GLN A 116 -17.23 -1.13 -17.99
N ASP A 117 -17.35 -0.90 -16.69
CA ASP A 117 -18.13 0.21 -16.12
C ASP A 117 -17.34 1.53 -15.99
N LEU A 118 -16.01 1.53 -16.14
CA LEU A 118 -15.22 2.78 -16.23
C LEU A 118 -15.57 3.60 -17.48
N ALA A 119 -16.07 2.96 -18.53
CA ALA A 119 -16.53 3.61 -19.77
C ALA A 119 -18.05 3.89 -19.78
N GLN A 120 -18.85 3.22 -18.93
CA GLN A 120 -20.31 3.37 -18.94
C GLN A 120 -20.81 4.72 -18.43
N GLN A 121 -19.94 5.59 -17.92
CA GLN A 121 -20.29 6.99 -17.73
C GLN A 121 -20.47 7.79 -19.04
N ARG A 122 -20.22 7.23 -20.24
CA ARG A 122 -20.41 7.99 -21.51
C ARG A 122 -21.10 7.32 -22.69
N SER A 123 -21.49 6.04 -22.64
CA SER A 123 -22.26 5.46 -23.75
C SER A 123 -23.16 4.30 -23.34
N GLN A 124 -24.47 4.54 -23.40
CA GLN A 124 -25.50 3.51 -23.42
C GLN A 124 -25.43 2.74 -24.75
N GLY A 125 -24.56 1.74 -24.84
CA GLY A 125 -24.53 0.77 -25.93
C GLY A 125 -25.10 -0.56 -25.47
N ILE A 126 -26.22 -1.00 -26.05
CA ILE A 126 -26.87 -2.27 -25.74
C ILE A 126 -26.08 -3.40 -26.41
N LEU A 127 -25.25 -4.12 -25.65
CA LEU A 127 -24.63 -5.37 -26.10
C LEU A 127 -25.69 -6.48 -26.27
N GLY A 128 -25.56 -7.26 -27.35
CA GLY A 128 -26.49 -8.34 -27.69
C GLY A 128 -26.39 -9.57 -26.77
N PRO A 129 -27.43 -10.43 -26.72
CA PRO A 129 -27.56 -11.52 -25.74
C PRO A 129 -26.42 -12.56 -25.78
N ALA A 130 -25.85 -12.83 -26.95
CA ALA A 130 -24.84 -13.86 -27.16
C ALA A 130 -23.45 -13.53 -26.56
N ALA A 131 -23.16 -12.26 -26.26
CA ALA A 131 -21.89 -11.84 -25.68
C ALA A 131 -21.86 -11.94 -24.14
N ARG A 132 -23.01 -12.20 -23.49
CA ARG A 132 -23.11 -12.32 -22.03
C ARG A 132 -22.75 -13.70 -21.50
N GLU A 133 -22.72 -14.72 -22.34
CA GLU A 133 -22.70 -16.13 -21.90
C GLU A 133 -21.30 -16.75 -21.70
N THR A 134 -20.20 -16.03 -21.92
CA THR A 134 -18.86 -16.65 -21.94
C THR A 134 -17.77 -15.88 -21.19
N LEU A 135 -18.11 -15.04 -20.21
CA LEU A 135 -17.10 -14.60 -19.23
C LEU A 135 -16.97 -15.70 -18.15
N PRO A 136 -15.78 -16.29 -17.95
CA PRO A 136 -15.59 -17.27 -16.89
C PRO A 136 -16.00 -16.65 -15.55
N ARG A 137 -16.68 -17.42 -14.68
CA ARG A 137 -16.88 -17.12 -13.25
C ARG A 137 -15.57 -17.02 -12.44
N ALA A 138 -14.44 -16.81 -13.11
CA ALA A 138 -13.13 -16.72 -12.50
C ALA A 138 -13.09 -15.41 -11.69
N ARG A 139 -12.84 -15.53 -10.38
CA ARG A 139 -12.63 -14.38 -9.50
C ARG A 139 -11.41 -13.60 -10.00
N ILE A 140 -11.64 -12.37 -10.45
CA ILE A 140 -10.59 -11.49 -10.95
C ILE A 140 -9.86 -10.88 -9.73
N ASN A 141 -8.68 -11.41 -9.41
CA ASN A 141 -7.81 -10.91 -8.34
C ASN A 141 -6.94 -9.71 -8.77
N PHE A 142 -7.23 -9.11 -9.92
CA PHE A 142 -6.52 -7.94 -10.43
C PHE A 142 -6.44 -6.76 -9.46
N PRO A 143 -7.51 -6.34 -8.73
CA PRO A 143 -7.40 -5.23 -7.78
C PRO A 143 -6.30 -5.46 -6.74
N LEU A 144 -6.28 -6.65 -6.12
CA LEU A 144 -5.27 -7.01 -5.13
C LEU A 144 -3.86 -7.08 -5.73
N TYR A 145 -3.72 -7.64 -6.94
CA TYR A 145 -2.43 -7.66 -7.63
C TYR A 145 -1.90 -6.26 -7.92
N PHE A 146 -2.74 -5.39 -8.50
CA PHE A 146 -2.40 -4.00 -8.80
C PHE A 146 -1.98 -3.27 -7.51
N ARG A 147 -2.77 -3.44 -6.44
CA ARG A 147 -2.51 -2.80 -5.15
C ARG A 147 -1.22 -3.29 -4.48
N TYR A 148 -0.94 -4.59 -4.51
CA TYR A 148 0.31 -5.16 -4.00
C TYR A 148 1.54 -4.53 -4.66
N ARG A 149 1.41 -4.14 -5.93
CA ARG A 149 2.47 -3.53 -6.72
C ARG A 149 2.56 -2.01 -6.52
N SER A 150 1.45 -1.29 -6.35
CA SER A 150 1.43 0.17 -6.21
C SER A 150 1.70 0.68 -4.79
N ALA A 151 1.39 -0.10 -3.76
CA ALA A 151 1.41 0.39 -2.37
C ALA A 151 2.80 0.54 -1.75
N ILE A 152 3.87 0.03 -2.39
CA ILE A 152 5.24 0.00 -1.83
C ILE A 152 5.29 -0.75 -0.48
N ALA A 153 4.25 -1.55 -0.19
CA ALA A 153 3.96 -2.03 1.15
C ALA A 153 5.07 -2.95 1.70
N ASP A 154 5.66 -3.79 0.85
CA ASP A 154 6.81 -4.65 1.22
C ASP A 154 8.03 -3.83 1.69
N ALA A 155 8.29 -2.69 1.06
CA ALA A 155 9.39 -1.83 1.46
C ALA A 155 9.09 -1.11 2.78
N CYS A 156 7.83 -0.68 2.97
CA CYS A 156 7.38 -0.18 4.26
C CYS A 156 7.56 -1.23 5.36
N SER A 157 7.14 -2.48 5.11
CA SER A 157 7.29 -3.64 6.00
C SER A 157 8.75 -3.89 6.38
N ALA A 158 9.67 -3.89 5.39
CA ALA A 158 11.10 -4.07 5.65
C ALA A 158 11.70 -2.93 6.51
N ALA A 159 11.25 -1.69 6.27
CA ALA A 159 11.71 -0.52 7.00
C ALA A 159 11.23 -0.47 8.46
N ILE A 160 10.11 -1.12 8.81
CA ILE A 160 9.64 -1.23 10.21
C ILE A 160 10.73 -1.84 11.08
N PHE A 161 11.38 -2.89 10.55
CA PHE A 161 12.36 -3.70 11.26
C PHE A 161 13.81 -3.22 11.07
N LYS A 162 13.98 -1.93 10.75
CA LYS A 162 15.28 -1.30 10.52
C LYS A 162 15.34 0.07 11.19
N SER A 163 15.64 0.09 12.50
CA SER A 163 15.72 1.35 13.25
C SER A 163 17.01 2.14 12.99
N THR A 164 18.13 1.46 12.77
CA THR A 164 19.42 2.09 12.44
C THR A 164 20.10 1.32 11.33
N LYS A 165 21.14 1.91 10.73
CA LYS A 165 21.98 1.23 9.74
C LYS A 165 22.63 -0.03 10.31
N GLU A 166 23.05 -0.01 11.57
CA GLU A 166 23.73 -1.12 12.25
C GLU A 166 22.78 -2.17 12.80
N GLN A 167 21.49 -1.84 13.02
CA GLN A 167 20.53 -2.80 13.53
C GLN A 167 20.37 -3.95 12.52
N SER A 168 20.48 -5.17 13.03
CA SER A 168 20.16 -6.39 12.30
C SER A 168 19.16 -7.20 13.13
N LEU A 169 17.95 -7.35 12.59
CA LEU A 169 16.92 -8.23 13.14
C LEU A 169 16.79 -9.43 12.20
N PRO A 170 16.85 -10.68 12.69
CA PRO A 170 16.80 -11.85 11.83
C PRO A 170 15.50 -11.90 11.02
N LEU A 171 15.60 -11.88 9.69
CA LEU A 171 14.45 -11.91 8.78
C LEU A 171 13.49 -13.07 9.09
N SER A 172 14.04 -14.24 9.47
CA SER A 172 13.27 -15.43 9.85
C SER A 172 12.32 -15.22 11.04
N ARG A 173 12.51 -14.17 11.85
CA ARG A 173 11.67 -13.87 13.02
C ARG A 173 10.40 -13.11 12.69
N TYR A 174 10.35 -12.38 11.57
CA TYR A 174 9.19 -11.55 11.22
C TYR A 174 8.69 -11.74 9.78
N ILE A 175 9.44 -12.46 8.92
CA ILE A 175 9.05 -12.68 7.51
C ILE A 175 7.66 -13.31 7.36
N ILE A 176 7.24 -14.16 8.31
CA ILE A 176 5.92 -14.78 8.30
C ILE A 176 4.78 -13.76 8.48
N ALA A 177 5.05 -12.62 9.12
CA ALA A 177 4.09 -11.54 9.31
C ALA A 177 4.11 -10.53 8.15
N VAL A 178 5.18 -10.48 7.34
CA VAL A 178 5.33 -9.51 6.24
C VAL A 178 4.15 -9.51 5.27
N PRO A 179 3.59 -10.65 4.82
CA PRO A 179 2.43 -10.63 3.92
C PRO A 179 1.21 -9.90 4.51
N ASP A 180 0.89 -10.15 5.78
CA ASP A 180 -0.22 -9.48 6.47
C ASP A 180 0.12 -8.00 6.77
N ILE A 181 1.38 -7.67 7.10
CA ILE A 181 1.82 -6.27 7.28
C ILE A 181 1.69 -5.49 5.97
N SER A 182 2.13 -6.07 4.85
CA SER A 182 2.03 -5.43 3.54
C SER A 182 0.57 -5.22 3.13
N PHE A 183 -0.29 -6.21 3.39
CA PHE A 183 -1.73 -6.08 3.22
C PHE A 183 -2.31 -4.97 4.11
N TYR A 184 -1.91 -4.92 5.39
CA TYR A 184 -2.31 -3.88 6.33
C TYR A 184 -1.94 -2.49 5.82
N VAL A 185 -0.69 -2.26 5.40
CA VAL A 185 -0.23 -0.96 4.90
C VAL A 185 -1.07 -0.51 3.70
N ALA A 186 -1.25 -1.40 2.73
CA ALA A 186 -2.00 -1.10 1.51
C ALA A 186 -3.48 -0.78 1.81
N ILE A 187 -4.18 -1.69 2.49
CA ILE A 187 -5.63 -1.58 2.69
C ILE A 187 -5.98 -0.51 3.74
N MET A 188 -5.19 -0.33 4.79
CA MET A 188 -5.42 0.79 5.72
C MET A 188 -5.31 2.13 5.01
N ASN A 189 -4.36 2.27 4.09
CA ASN A 189 -4.27 3.47 3.28
C ASN A 189 -5.53 3.66 2.42
N ASP A 190 -5.99 2.62 1.71
CA ASP A 190 -7.21 2.68 0.89
C ASP A 190 -8.47 3.04 1.71
N LEU A 191 -8.62 2.49 2.92
CA LEU A 191 -9.74 2.78 3.80
C LEU A 191 -9.70 4.22 4.32
N LEU A 192 -8.52 4.70 4.72
CA LEU A 192 -8.34 6.05 5.27
C LEU A 192 -8.26 7.13 4.17
N SER A 193 -7.93 6.75 2.94
CA SER A 193 -7.95 7.64 1.78
C SER A 193 -9.30 7.69 1.09
N PHE A 194 -10.15 6.68 1.23
CA PHE A 194 -11.45 6.58 0.54
C PHE A 194 -12.24 7.89 0.52
N HIS A 195 -12.36 8.59 1.65
CA HIS A 195 -13.09 9.87 1.71
C HIS A 195 -12.47 10.98 0.84
N LYS A 196 -11.14 11.11 0.80
CA LYS A 196 -10.49 12.11 -0.06
C LYS A 196 -10.70 11.75 -1.54
N GLU A 197 -10.69 10.46 -1.86
CA GLU A 197 -10.78 9.92 -3.22
C GLU A 197 -12.20 10.12 -3.77
N GLU A 198 -13.22 9.79 -2.98
CA GLU A 198 -14.63 10.04 -3.30
C GLU A 198 -14.89 11.53 -3.55
N LYS A 199 -14.31 12.41 -2.71
CA LYS A 199 -14.44 13.87 -2.89
C LYS A 199 -13.78 14.38 -4.18
N LEU A 200 -12.75 13.68 -4.66
CA LEU A 200 -12.03 14.03 -5.88
C LEU A 200 -12.58 13.31 -7.12
N GLY A 201 -13.53 12.39 -6.95
CA GLY A 201 -14.10 11.59 -8.04
C GLY A 201 -13.12 10.56 -8.61
N GLU A 202 -12.13 10.14 -7.82
CA GLU A 202 -11.16 9.11 -8.21
C GLU A 202 -11.91 7.76 -8.36
N SER A 203 -11.84 7.15 -9.55
CA SER A 203 -12.59 5.91 -9.87
C SER A 203 -11.71 4.67 -10.06
N ILE A 204 -10.39 4.85 -10.11
CA ILE A 204 -9.41 3.75 -10.15
C ILE A 204 -8.75 3.64 -8.78
N THR A 205 -9.56 3.25 -7.81
CA THR A 205 -9.09 3.01 -6.43
C THR A 205 -9.35 1.56 -6.05
N MET A 206 -8.62 1.04 -5.06
CA MET A 206 -8.75 -0.36 -4.64
C MET A 206 -10.21 -0.74 -4.35
N ILE A 207 -10.98 0.14 -3.68
CA ILE A 207 -12.37 -0.12 -3.31
C ILE A 207 -13.27 -0.18 -4.55
N HIS A 208 -13.12 0.73 -5.51
CA HIS A 208 -13.90 0.73 -6.75
C HIS A 208 -13.60 -0.48 -7.63
N LEU A 209 -12.31 -0.76 -7.82
CA LEU A 209 -11.84 -1.89 -8.60
C LEU A 209 -12.32 -3.21 -7.98
N HIS A 210 -12.19 -3.36 -6.66
CA HIS A 210 -12.64 -4.57 -5.97
C HIS A 210 -14.18 -4.71 -5.96
N THR A 211 -14.92 -3.60 -5.85
CA THR A 211 -16.39 -3.63 -5.98
C THR A 211 -16.83 -4.16 -7.34
N GLN A 212 -16.18 -3.71 -8.41
CA GLN A 212 -16.50 -4.18 -9.75
C GLN A 212 -16.16 -5.66 -9.95
N SER A 213 -15.09 -6.18 -9.32
CA SER A 213 -14.75 -7.60 -9.40
C SER A 213 -15.66 -8.50 -8.56
N LEU A 214 -16.40 -7.93 -7.60
CA LEU A 214 -17.35 -8.64 -6.74
C LEU A 214 -18.82 -8.35 -7.08
N LYS A 215 -19.12 -7.64 -8.16
CA LYS A 215 -20.49 -7.18 -8.50
C LYS A 215 -21.52 -8.31 -8.66
N GLU A 216 -21.07 -9.52 -8.96
CA GLU A 216 -21.94 -10.71 -9.08
C GLU A 216 -22.26 -11.36 -7.72
N ASN A 217 -21.56 -10.97 -6.66
CA ASN A 217 -21.86 -11.44 -5.31
C ASN A 217 -23.16 -10.83 -4.78
N SER A 218 -23.76 -11.52 -3.81
CA SER A 218 -24.87 -10.97 -3.05
C SER A 218 -24.37 -9.94 -2.05
N GLY A 219 -24.94 -8.74 -2.09
CA GLY A 219 -24.65 -7.68 -1.12
C GLY A 219 -25.51 -7.78 0.14
N THR A 220 -25.15 -7.02 1.16
CA THR A 220 -25.82 -7.01 2.47
C THR A 220 -27.03 -6.05 2.54
N GLY A 221 -27.15 -5.14 1.56
CA GLY A 221 -28.21 -4.16 1.49
C GLY A 221 -29.55 -4.69 0.98
N ALA A 222 -30.59 -3.85 1.05
CA ALA A 222 -31.96 -4.19 0.67
C ALA A 222 -32.15 -4.62 -0.80
N SER A 223 -31.22 -4.22 -1.69
CA SER A 223 -31.24 -4.61 -3.10
C SER A 223 -30.67 -6.01 -3.35
N GLY A 224 -29.97 -6.59 -2.36
CA GLY A 224 -29.22 -7.84 -2.49
C GLY A 224 -28.01 -7.76 -3.43
N LYS A 225 -27.70 -6.59 -3.99
CA LYS A 225 -26.57 -6.37 -4.90
C LYS A 225 -25.34 -5.93 -4.14
N TRP A 226 -24.16 -6.42 -4.52
CA TRP A 226 -22.88 -5.96 -3.98
C TRP A 226 -22.64 -4.49 -4.30
N THR A 227 -22.20 -3.71 -3.31
CA THR A 227 -21.99 -2.27 -3.38
C THR A 227 -20.59 -1.87 -2.92
N THR A 228 -20.21 -0.61 -3.14
CA THR A 228 -18.99 -0.01 -2.60
C THR A 228 -18.93 -0.12 -1.07
N LEU A 229 -20.07 0.02 -0.39
CA LEU A 229 -20.16 -0.14 1.07
C LEU A 229 -19.88 -1.59 1.50
N ASP A 230 -20.36 -2.59 0.75
CA ASP A 230 -20.06 -4.00 1.03
C ASP A 230 -18.54 -4.25 0.90
N THR A 231 -17.90 -3.73 -0.15
CA THR A 231 -16.44 -3.81 -0.32
C THR A 231 -15.68 -3.09 0.80
N PHE A 232 -16.12 -1.89 1.17
CA PHE A 232 -15.49 -1.13 2.26
C PHE A 232 -15.53 -1.91 3.58
N ASN A 233 -16.69 -2.48 3.92
CA ASN A 233 -16.85 -3.30 5.11
C ASN A 233 -16.02 -4.60 5.05
N LEU A 234 -16.00 -5.27 3.90
CA LEU A 234 -15.17 -6.45 3.68
C LEU A 234 -13.69 -6.12 3.95
N LEU A 235 -13.18 -5.01 3.40
CA LEU A 235 -11.79 -4.60 3.60
C LEU A 235 -11.50 -4.20 5.06
N CYS A 236 -12.48 -3.60 5.77
CA CYS A 236 -12.37 -3.34 7.20
C CYS A 236 -12.22 -4.64 8.01
N ASP A 237 -13.02 -5.67 7.69
CA ASP A 237 -12.93 -6.97 8.33
C ASP A 237 -11.60 -7.66 8.01
N GLU A 238 -11.20 -7.70 6.74
CA GLU A 238 -9.95 -8.33 6.30
C GLU A 238 -8.72 -7.67 6.93
N VAL A 239 -8.68 -6.34 7.03
CA VAL A 239 -7.54 -5.63 7.62
C VAL A 239 -7.50 -5.75 9.15
N ARG A 240 -8.66 -5.82 9.80
CA ARG A 240 -8.75 -6.14 11.24
C ARG A 240 -8.18 -7.53 11.50
N ASP A 241 -8.63 -8.52 10.72
CA ASP A 241 -8.21 -9.91 10.90
C ASP A 241 -6.72 -10.08 10.60
N ALA A 242 -6.18 -9.38 9.58
CA ALA A 242 -4.74 -9.31 9.33
C ALA A 242 -3.98 -8.70 10.52
N THR A 243 -4.50 -7.61 11.09
CA THR A 243 -3.88 -6.98 12.28
C THR A 243 -3.81 -7.95 13.45
N PHE A 244 -4.87 -8.70 13.73
CA PHE A 244 -4.86 -9.70 14.80
C PHE A 244 -3.87 -10.83 14.55
N ARG A 245 -3.77 -11.32 13.31
CA ARG A 245 -2.75 -12.32 12.95
C ARG A 245 -1.34 -11.79 13.15
N ILE A 246 -1.04 -10.55 12.75
CA ILE A 246 0.29 -9.95 12.96
C ILE A 246 0.61 -9.86 14.45
N ASP A 247 -0.33 -9.35 15.26
CA ASP A 247 -0.16 -9.22 16.70
C ASP A 247 0.10 -10.58 17.37
N GLU A 248 -0.58 -11.63 16.93
CA GLU A 248 -0.37 -13.00 17.41
C GLU A 248 0.98 -13.56 16.97
N LEU A 249 1.32 -13.47 15.67
CA LEU A 249 2.58 -13.96 15.11
C LEU A 249 3.80 -13.28 15.75
N LEU A 250 3.70 -11.99 16.04
CA LEU A 250 4.75 -11.20 16.69
C LEU A 250 4.65 -11.21 18.22
N ARG A 251 3.68 -11.95 18.79
CA ARG A 251 3.44 -12.08 20.24
C ARG A 251 3.38 -10.74 20.95
N LEU A 252 2.71 -9.77 20.33
CA LEU A 252 2.72 -8.37 20.76
C LEU A 252 2.26 -8.21 22.21
N GLN A 253 1.17 -8.87 22.60
CA GLN A 253 0.62 -8.77 23.95
C GLN A 253 1.60 -9.32 25.01
N ASP A 254 2.31 -10.41 24.72
CA ASP A 254 3.31 -10.96 25.64
C ASP A 254 4.49 -9.99 25.80
N CYS A 255 4.98 -9.43 24.69
CA CYS A 255 6.06 -8.45 24.70
C CYS A 255 5.67 -7.17 25.45
N GLU A 256 4.45 -6.65 25.24
CA GLU A 256 3.94 -5.49 25.97
C GLU A 256 3.81 -5.75 27.48
N ARG A 257 3.38 -6.96 27.88
CA ARG A 257 3.32 -7.36 29.29
C ARG A 257 4.71 -7.43 29.92
N ILE A 258 5.69 -8.00 29.23
CA ILE A 258 7.08 -8.04 29.70
C ILE A 258 7.58 -6.63 30.00
N VAL A 259 7.38 -5.70 29.07
CA VAL A 259 7.86 -4.32 29.20
C VAL A 259 7.11 -3.56 30.30
N ARG A 260 5.79 -3.67 30.34
CA ARG A 260 4.95 -2.93 31.29
C ARG A 260 5.09 -3.45 32.72
N ASP A 261 5.10 -4.77 32.88
CA ASP A 261 5.04 -5.43 34.19
C ASP A 261 6.44 -5.85 34.70
N GLY A 262 7.50 -5.64 33.90
CA GLY A 262 8.88 -5.94 34.26
C GLY A 262 9.18 -7.43 34.39
N LEU A 263 8.51 -8.28 33.60
CA LEU A 263 8.65 -9.74 33.66
C LEU A 263 9.97 -10.22 33.03
N ASP A 264 10.48 -11.37 33.46
CA ASP A 264 11.62 -12.00 32.76
C ASP A 264 11.14 -12.59 31.43
N SER A 265 11.68 -12.08 30.31
CA SER A 265 11.30 -12.55 28.97
C SER A 265 11.60 -14.03 28.76
N ARG A 266 12.58 -14.58 29.49
CA ARG A 266 12.98 -16.00 29.40
C ARG A 266 11.89 -16.93 29.93
N ASP A 267 11.13 -16.49 30.93
CA ASP A 267 10.00 -17.27 31.47
C ASP A 267 8.88 -17.43 30.43
N MET A 268 8.80 -16.52 29.45
CA MET A 268 7.85 -16.56 28.33
C MET A 268 8.45 -17.13 27.04
N GLY A 269 9.70 -17.61 27.08
CA GLY A 269 10.43 -18.11 25.92
C GLY A 269 10.74 -17.04 24.87
N LEU A 270 10.82 -15.77 25.28
CA LEU A 270 11.04 -14.61 24.40
C LEU A 270 12.43 -14.02 24.61
N SER A 271 13.07 -13.63 23.51
CA SER A 271 14.33 -12.91 23.51
C SER A 271 14.11 -11.40 23.37
N GLY A 272 15.16 -10.60 23.65
CA GLY A 272 15.12 -9.15 23.41
C GLY A 272 14.87 -8.79 21.94
N VAL A 273 15.23 -9.66 21.00
CA VAL A 273 14.94 -9.50 19.56
C VAL A 273 13.44 -9.58 19.29
N ASP A 274 12.76 -10.55 19.91
CA ASP A 274 11.31 -10.72 19.73
C ASP A 274 10.55 -9.51 20.30
N ILE A 275 10.99 -8.99 21.45
CA ILE A 275 10.44 -7.76 22.05
C ILE A 275 10.66 -6.56 21.11
N THR A 276 11.86 -6.41 20.55
CA THR A 276 12.18 -5.30 19.64
C THR A 276 11.30 -5.33 18.39
N ILE A 277 11.13 -6.50 17.76
CA ILE A 277 10.28 -6.69 16.59
C ILE A 277 8.83 -6.32 16.90
N ALA A 278 8.29 -6.84 18.00
CA ALA A 278 6.91 -6.57 18.41
C ALA A 278 6.66 -5.08 18.67
N LEU A 279 7.57 -4.42 19.39
CA LEU A 279 7.45 -2.99 19.69
C LEU A 279 7.61 -2.11 18.45
N GLN A 280 8.50 -2.46 17.51
CA GLN A 280 8.63 -1.75 16.24
C GLN A 280 7.36 -1.86 15.39
N TRP A 281 6.76 -3.04 15.31
CA TRP A 281 5.44 -3.22 14.68
C TRP A 281 4.37 -2.35 15.36
N ARG A 282 4.29 -2.41 16.70
CA ARG A 282 3.34 -1.60 17.48
C ARG A 282 3.47 -0.10 17.18
N GLY A 283 4.70 0.40 17.22
CA GLY A 283 5.00 1.80 16.93
C GLY A 283 4.61 2.20 15.51
N PHE A 284 4.88 1.33 14.53
CA PHE A 284 4.47 1.58 13.15
C PHE A 284 2.96 1.61 12.99
N ARG A 285 2.24 0.59 13.48
CA ARG A 285 0.79 0.49 13.36
C ARG A 285 0.09 1.74 13.92
N ASP A 286 0.42 2.11 15.15
CA ASP A 286 -0.20 3.25 15.83
C ASP A 286 0.20 4.58 15.16
N GLY A 287 1.46 4.69 14.75
CA GLY A 287 2.00 5.84 14.02
C GLY A 287 1.36 6.03 12.64
N TYR A 288 1.12 4.95 11.91
CA TYR A 288 0.52 4.96 10.57
C TYR A 288 -0.93 5.47 10.61
N ILE A 289 -1.72 4.97 11.56
CA ILE A 289 -3.09 5.45 11.79
C ILE A 289 -3.07 6.92 12.22
N SER A 290 -2.23 7.26 13.20
CA SER A 290 -2.12 8.63 13.72
C SER A 290 -1.76 9.63 12.63
N TRP A 291 -0.82 9.26 11.75
CA TRP A 291 -0.44 10.10 10.61
C TRP A 291 -1.60 10.35 9.66
N HIS A 292 -2.38 9.33 9.29
CA HIS A 292 -3.54 9.51 8.42
C HIS A 292 -4.58 10.46 9.04
N LEU A 293 -4.90 10.25 10.32
CA LEU A 293 -5.90 11.05 11.03
C LEU A 293 -5.48 12.53 11.21
N LYS A 294 -4.17 12.79 11.32
CA LYS A 294 -3.62 14.14 11.51
C LYS A 294 -3.18 14.81 10.21
N SER A 295 -2.99 14.06 9.13
CA SER A 295 -2.55 14.59 7.85
C SER A 295 -3.70 15.23 7.08
N GLN A 296 -3.51 16.49 6.71
CA GLN A 296 -4.47 17.25 5.89
C GLN A 296 -4.69 16.62 4.51
N ARG A 297 -3.76 15.78 4.00
CA ARG A 297 -3.90 15.08 2.71
C ARG A 297 -5.19 14.23 2.66
N TYR A 298 -5.59 13.62 3.76
CA TYR A 298 -6.69 12.66 3.81
C TYR A 298 -8.06 13.29 4.12
N LYS A 299 -8.10 14.58 4.50
CA LYS A 299 -9.35 15.34 4.77
C LYS A 299 -10.27 14.65 5.81
N LEU A 300 -9.67 14.04 6.83
CA LEU A 300 -10.34 13.26 7.89
C LEU A 300 -10.68 14.09 9.14
N ASP A 301 -10.64 15.43 9.06
CA ASP A 301 -10.86 16.30 10.23
C ASP A 301 -12.25 16.09 10.88
N PHE A 302 -13.21 15.57 10.11
CA PHE A 302 -14.57 15.23 10.57
C PHE A 302 -14.64 14.02 11.53
N ILE A 303 -13.59 13.21 11.63
CA ILE A 303 -13.51 12.05 12.53
C ILE A 303 -12.74 12.41 13.82
N GLN A 304 -12.15 13.60 13.91
CA GLN A 304 -11.39 13.99 15.09
C GLN A 304 -12.31 14.17 16.30
N ALA A 305 -11.93 13.56 17.43
CA ALA A 305 -12.74 13.46 18.66
C ALA A 305 -13.24 14.81 19.22
N GLU A 306 -12.57 15.92 18.89
CA GLU A 306 -12.96 17.28 19.31
C GLU A 306 -14.35 17.69 18.78
N GLN A 307 -14.82 17.08 17.68
CA GLN A 307 -16.15 17.36 17.13
C GLN A 307 -17.28 16.55 17.79
N PHE A 308 -16.97 15.48 18.53
CA PHE A 308 -17.96 14.67 19.25
C PHE A 308 -18.28 15.18 20.66
N GLN A 309 -17.55 16.21 21.14
CA GLN A 309 -17.83 16.86 22.43
C GLN A 309 -18.72 18.11 22.31
N GLN A 310 -19.21 18.44 21.11
CA GLN A 310 -20.08 19.60 20.86
C GLN A 310 -21.53 19.26 20.51
N ASN A 311 -21.96 18.00 20.63
CA ASN A 311 -23.36 17.58 20.46
C ASN A 311 -23.92 16.92 21.71
#